data_AF-I9QT68-F1
#
_entry.id   AF-I9QT68-F1
#
_cell.length_a   1.000
_cell.length_b   1.000
_cell.length_c   1.000
_cell.angle_alpha   90.00
_cell.angle_beta   90.00
_cell.angle_gamma   90.00
#
_symmetry.space_group_name_H-M   'P 1'
#
loop_
_entity.id
_entity.type
_entity.pdbx_description
1 polymer ?
#
loop_
_entity_poly.entity_id
_entity_poly.type
_entity_poly.pdbx_seq_one_letter_code
_entity_poly.pdbx_strand_id
1 'polypeptide(L)'
;MSNKSKIEICANSVESAVKAQQAGAYRVELCAGIPEGGTTPSFGEIRMARQLLNQTKLHVIIRPRGGDFLYSPIEQEIMLHDIKVARQLGADGVVFGCLTAEGNVDVPLMQKLMNAVGEMSVTFHRAFDMCSNPKEALEQIIGLGIDRVLTSGQEATAEKGIPLLKELVELADGRIIIMPGCGVNAGNIRKIAEETGTSEFHFSGRSSVDSGMIYRNSKVSMGGTVKIEEYLKDVTDPDKVKAALSELALKDENDKALEKKNKSLNPKKSKKEDDWDDDDDDLDDDK
;
A
#
# COMPACT_ATOMS: atom_id res chain seq x y z
N MET A 1 0.63 8.49 19.06
CA MET A 1 1.61 9.19 18.20
C MET A 1 0.95 9.29 16.84
N SER A 2 0.41 10.46 16.49
CA SER A 2 -0.15 10.70 15.16
C SER A 2 0.98 10.55 14.12
N ASN A 3 1.09 9.37 13.52
CA ASN A 3 1.92 9.12 12.35
C ASN A 3 1.30 9.91 11.20
N LYS A 4 2.08 10.81 10.61
CA LYS A 4 1.69 11.58 9.44
C LYS A 4 1.17 10.63 8.36
N SER A 5 -0.01 10.94 7.82
CA SER A 5 -0.64 10.11 6.79
C SER A 5 0.25 10.06 5.54
N LYS A 6 0.33 8.89 4.90
CA LYS A 6 1.17 8.62 3.72
C LYS A 6 0.31 8.21 2.54
N ILE A 7 0.73 8.64 1.36
CA ILE A 7 0.09 8.28 0.09
C ILE A 7 1.05 7.45 -0.75
N GLU A 8 0.53 6.32 -1.22
CA GLU A 8 1.08 5.53 -2.32
C GLU A 8 0.28 5.80 -3.60
N ILE A 9 0.99 6.08 -4.70
CA ILE A 9 0.37 6.24 -6.02
C ILE A 9 0.63 5.00 -6.87
N CYS A 10 -0.43 4.42 -7.43
CA CYS A 10 -0.33 3.41 -8.49
C CYS A 10 0.11 4.10 -9.80
N ALA A 11 1.40 4.05 -10.07
CA ALA A 11 2.03 4.67 -11.23
C ALA A 11 2.06 3.68 -12.40
N ASN A 12 1.38 4.03 -13.48
CA ASN A 12 1.28 3.21 -14.69
C ASN A 12 2.41 3.43 -15.71
N SER A 13 3.41 4.24 -15.33
CA SER A 13 4.58 4.55 -16.14
C SER A 13 5.61 5.27 -15.27
N VAL A 14 6.84 5.37 -15.78
CA VAL A 14 7.89 6.20 -15.19
C VAL A 14 7.48 7.68 -15.14
N GLU A 15 6.80 8.20 -16.17
CA GLU A 15 6.31 9.58 -16.20
C GLU A 15 5.34 9.84 -15.04
N SER A 16 4.39 8.91 -14.84
CA SER A 16 3.44 8.93 -13.72
C SER A 16 4.17 8.88 -12.37
N ALA A 17 5.20 8.05 -12.23
CA ALA A 17 5.98 7.95 -11.00
C ALA A 17 6.71 9.27 -10.67
N VAL A 18 7.32 9.92 -11.67
CA VAL A 18 7.97 11.22 -11.49
C VAL A 18 6.96 12.31 -11.10
N LYS A 19 5.79 12.34 -11.74
CA LYS A 19 4.71 13.27 -11.39
C LYS A 19 4.19 13.05 -9.97
N ALA A 20 4.06 11.79 -9.53
CA ALA A 20 3.70 11.46 -8.15
C ALA A 20 4.74 11.98 -7.16
N GLN A 21 6.04 11.79 -7.43
CA GLN A 21 7.13 12.34 -6.60
C GLN A 21 7.07 13.87 -6.52
N GLN A 22 6.91 14.55 -7.66
CA GLN A 22 6.79 16.01 -7.71
C GLN A 22 5.57 16.55 -6.93
N ALA A 23 4.51 15.75 -6.82
CA ALA A 23 3.33 16.08 -6.06
C ALA A 23 3.46 15.78 -4.55
N GLY A 24 4.55 15.14 -4.11
CA GLY A 24 4.80 14.80 -2.71
C GLY A 24 4.31 13.42 -2.28
N ALA A 25 4.11 12.49 -3.21
CA ALA A 25 3.80 11.10 -2.85
C ALA A 25 4.92 10.48 -2.02
N TYR A 26 4.55 9.80 -0.93
CA TYR A 26 5.50 9.09 -0.06
C TYR A 26 6.09 7.88 -0.80
N ARG A 27 5.24 7.20 -1.57
CA ARG A 27 5.58 5.98 -2.30
C ARG A 27 4.88 5.91 -3.65
N VAL A 28 5.46 5.16 -4.57
CA VAL A 28 4.79 4.70 -5.78
C VAL A 28 4.79 3.18 -5.81
N GLU A 29 3.69 2.61 -6.27
CA GLU A 29 3.64 1.25 -6.79
C GLU A 29 3.73 1.35 -8.31
N LEU A 30 4.82 0.87 -8.90
CA LEU A 30 5.02 0.86 -10.34
C LEU A 30 4.38 -0.38 -10.96
N CYS A 31 3.45 -0.15 -11.89
CA CYS A 31 2.65 -1.18 -12.55
C CYS A 31 2.66 -1.01 -14.06
N ALA A 32 2.68 -2.13 -14.79
CA ALA A 32 2.24 -2.20 -16.19
C ALA A 32 0.80 -2.75 -16.27
N GLY A 33 0.27 -3.00 -17.46
CA GLY A 33 -0.98 -3.75 -17.64
C GLY A 33 -2.19 -3.21 -16.85
N ILE A 34 -2.36 -1.89 -16.78
CA ILE A 34 -3.42 -1.27 -15.98
C ILE A 34 -4.84 -1.80 -16.26
N PRO A 35 -5.25 -2.03 -17.52
CA PRO A 35 -6.57 -2.61 -17.79
C PRO A 35 -6.80 -3.98 -17.14
N GLU A 36 -5.72 -4.71 -16.83
CA GLU A 36 -5.73 -6.00 -16.14
C GLU A 36 -5.63 -5.87 -14.60
N GLY A 37 -5.61 -4.64 -14.08
CA GLY A 37 -5.47 -4.35 -12.65
C GLY A 37 -4.02 -4.22 -12.18
N GLY A 38 -3.04 -4.17 -13.10
CA GLY A 38 -1.62 -4.07 -12.76
C GLY A 38 -0.87 -5.40 -12.97
N THR A 39 0.19 -5.38 -13.76
CA THR A 39 1.12 -6.49 -13.99
C THR A 39 2.56 -6.04 -13.78
N THR A 40 3.49 -6.98 -13.64
CA THR A 40 4.92 -6.68 -13.43
C THR A 40 5.42 -5.75 -14.54
N PRO A 41 5.96 -4.56 -14.20
CA PRO A 41 6.53 -3.66 -15.19
C PRO A 41 7.82 -4.23 -15.79
N SER A 42 8.18 -3.75 -16.97
CA SER A 42 9.39 -4.23 -17.65
C SER A 42 10.67 -3.85 -16.87
N PHE A 43 11.76 -4.59 -17.11
CA PHE A 43 13.10 -4.27 -16.59
C PHE A 43 13.48 -2.79 -16.84
N GLY A 44 13.20 -2.29 -18.04
CA GLY A 44 13.51 -0.92 -18.44
C GLY A 44 12.74 0.12 -17.62
N GLU A 45 11.47 -0.14 -17.31
CA GLU A 45 10.65 0.73 -16.48
C GLU A 45 11.14 0.77 -15.03
N ILE A 46 11.43 -0.39 -14.43
CA ILE A 46 11.95 -0.46 -13.06
C ILE A 46 13.28 0.30 -12.96
N ARG A 47 14.21 0.03 -13.88
CA ARG A 47 15.53 0.68 -13.92
C ARG A 47 15.40 2.19 -14.05
N MET A 48 14.56 2.67 -14.97
CA MET A 48 14.39 4.10 -15.19
C MET A 48 13.67 4.78 -14.02
N ALA A 49 12.64 4.14 -13.46
CA ALA A 49 11.96 4.65 -12.26
C ALA A 49 12.94 4.80 -11.10
N ARG A 50 13.78 3.80 -10.82
CA ARG A 50 14.78 3.91 -9.76
C ARG A 50 15.73 5.08 -9.97
N GLN A 51 16.19 5.30 -11.21
CA GLN A 51 17.11 6.39 -11.54
C GLN A 51 16.51 7.78 -11.30
N LEU A 52 15.20 7.94 -11.53
CA LEU A 52 14.52 9.23 -11.46
C LEU A 52 13.86 9.51 -10.10
N LEU A 53 13.55 8.46 -9.34
CA LEU A 53 12.99 8.59 -7.99
C LEU A 53 14.11 8.70 -6.96
N ASN A 54 14.17 9.83 -6.26
CA ASN A 54 15.18 10.14 -5.25
C ASN A 54 14.59 10.53 -3.88
N GLN A 55 13.31 10.88 -3.83
CA GLN A 55 12.59 11.27 -2.60
C GLN A 55 11.45 10.30 -2.28
N THR A 56 10.93 9.61 -3.29
CA THR A 56 9.79 8.72 -3.19
C THR A 56 10.24 7.26 -3.21
N LYS A 57 9.62 6.45 -2.35
CA LYS A 57 9.86 4.99 -2.30
C LYS A 57 9.32 4.32 -3.55
N LEU A 58 10.10 3.39 -4.13
CA LEU A 58 9.71 2.63 -5.32
C LEU A 58 9.33 1.21 -4.93
N HIS A 59 8.04 0.89 -4.99
CA HIS A 59 7.54 -0.47 -4.92
C HIS A 59 7.19 -0.99 -6.30
N VAL A 60 7.45 -2.26 -6.56
CA VAL A 60 7.20 -2.90 -7.85
C VAL A 60 6.16 -4.00 -7.67
N ILE A 61 5.08 -3.96 -8.44
CA ILE A 61 4.14 -5.09 -8.45
C ILE A 61 4.80 -6.32 -9.09
N ILE A 62 4.65 -7.48 -8.47
CA ILE A 62 5.09 -8.78 -8.99
C ILE A 62 3.82 -9.59 -9.27
N ARG A 63 3.34 -9.48 -10.52
CA ARG A 63 2.11 -10.11 -10.98
C ARG A 63 2.25 -10.46 -12.46
N PRO A 64 2.46 -11.74 -12.82
CA PRO A 64 2.86 -12.12 -14.18
C PRO A 64 1.74 -11.97 -15.23
N ARG A 65 0.48 -11.87 -14.80
CA ARG A 65 -0.71 -11.70 -15.66
C ARG A 65 -1.90 -11.12 -14.90
N GLY A 66 -2.91 -10.65 -15.63
CA GLY A 66 -4.26 -10.42 -15.11
C GLY A 66 -4.99 -11.68 -14.61
N GLY A 67 -6.24 -11.48 -14.18
CA GLY A 67 -7.10 -12.55 -13.68
C GLY A 67 -6.84 -12.92 -12.22
N ASP A 68 -7.03 -14.20 -11.90
CA ASP A 68 -6.88 -14.78 -10.57
C ASP A 68 -5.44 -14.73 -10.02
N PHE A 69 -5.30 -15.21 -8.79
CA PHE A 69 -4.04 -15.25 -8.02
C PHE A 69 -3.61 -16.69 -7.70
N LEU A 70 -4.13 -17.67 -8.46
CA LEU A 70 -3.77 -19.07 -8.38
C LEU A 70 -2.69 -19.35 -9.42
N TYR A 71 -1.43 -19.28 -8.99
CA TYR A 71 -0.29 -19.32 -9.90
C TYR A 71 0.21 -20.75 -10.15
N SER A 72 0.35 -21.09 -11.43
CA SER A 72 0.99 -22.32 -11.87
C SER A 72 2.49 -22.35 -11.49
N PRO A 73 3.13 -23.53 -11.44
CA PRO A 73 4.56 -23.62 -11.12
C PRO A 73 5.47 -22.75 -12.00
N ILE A 74 5.13 -22.60 -13.29
CA ILE A 74 5.90 -21.76 -14.22
C ILE A 74 5.75 -20.27 -13.84
N GLU A 75 4.55 -19.83 -13.50
CA GLU A 75 4.29 -18.45 -13.07
C GLU A 75 4.98 -18.14 -11.74
N GLN A 76 5.03 -19.10 -10.83
CA GLN A 76 5.77 -18.96 -9.56
C GLN A 76 7.27 -18.73 -9.81
N GLU A 77 7.88 -19.43 -10.76
CA GLU A 77 9.29 -19.21 -11.13
C GLU A 77 9.50 -17.83 -11.78
N ILE A 78 8.56 -17.37 -12.63
CA ILE A 78 8.59 -16.01 -13.19
C ILE A 78 8.60 -14.98 -12.05
N MET A 79 7.68 -15.10 -11.09
CA MET A 79 7.60 -14.19 -9.93
C MET A 79 8.90 -14.17 -9.11
N LEU A 80 9.53 -15.34 -8.90
CA LEU A 80 10.82 -15.41 -8.20
C LEU A 80 11.95 -14.70 -8.95
N HIS A 81 11.96 -14.80 -10.28
CA HIS A 81 12.91 -14.06 -11.10
C HIS A 81 12.65 -12.55 -11.06
N ASP A 82 11.39 -12.13 -11.15
CA ASP A 82 11.00 -10.72 -11.10
C ASP A 82 11.33 -10.08 -9.74
N ILE A 83 11.14 -10.79 -8.61
CA ILE A 83 11.56 -10.32 -7.29
C ILE A 83 13.07 -10.09 -7.25
N LYS A 84 13.86 -11.03 -7.79
CA LYS A 84 15.33 -10.89 -7.86
C LYS A 84 15.73 -9.67 -8.69
N VAL A 85 15.07 -9.47 -9.84
CA VAL A 85 15.31 -8.32 -10.72
C VAL A 85 14.96 -7.01 -10.02
N ALA A 86 13.78 -6.90 -9.41
CA ALA A 86 13.35 -5.72 -8.67
C ALA A 86 14.37 -5.34 -7.58
N ARG A 87 14.86 -6.34 -6.84
CA ARG A 87 15.92 -6.17 -5.84
C ARG A 87 17.24 -5.67 -6.44
N GLN A 88 17.71 -6.32 -7.50
CA GLN A 88 18.96 -5.91 -8.18
C GLN A 88 18.88 -4.49 -8.74
N LEU A 89 17.69 -4.05 -9.14
CA LEU A 89 17.43 -2.70 -9.64
C LEU A 89 17.15 -1.69 -8.52
N GLY A 90 17.21 -2.08 -7.25
CA GLY A 90 17.11 -1.17 -6.11
C GLY A 90 15.69 -0.72 -5.77
N ALA A 91 14.68 -1.54 -6.05
CA ALA A 91 13.35 -1.32 -5.52
C ALA A 91 13.39 -1.28 -3.97
N ASP A 92 12.62 -0.39 -3.37
CA ASP A 92 12.46 -0.30 -1.90
C ASP A 92 11.50 -1.39 -1.38
N GLY A 93 10.62 -1.90 -2.26
CA GLY A 93 9.63 -2.90 -1.92
C GLY A 93 9.03 -3.60 -3.12
N VAL A 94 8.27 -4.65 -2.84
CA VAL A 94 7.55 -5.47 -3.84
C VAL A 94 6.11 -5.70 -3.38
N VAL A 95 5.21 -5.90 -4.35
CA VAL A 95 3.78 -6.04 -4.09
C VAL A 95 3.26 -7.29 -4.79
N PHE A 96 2.74 -8.26 -4.04
CA PHE A 96 2.19 -9.51 -4.58
C PHE A 96 1.26 -10.19 -3.56
N GLY A 97 0.44 -11.12 -4.01
CA GLY A 97 -0.39 -11.95 -3.15
C GLY A 97 -0.84 -13.19 -3.89
N CYS A 98 -0.75 -14.35 -3.25
CA CYS A 98 -1.06 -15.64 -3.85
C CYS A 98 -2.20 -16.30 -3.10
N LEU A 99 -3.16 -16.86 -3.84
CA LEU A 99 -4.31 -17.57 -3.28
C LEU A 99 -4.37 -19.01 -3.76
N THR A 100 -4.97 -19.84 -2.93
CA THR A 100 -5.42 -21.19 -3.26
C THR A 100 -6.73 -21.16 -4.03
N ALA A 101 -7.14 -22.31 -4.61
CA ALA A 101 -8.41 -22.42 -5.33
C ALA A 101 -9.63 -22.19 -4.42
N GLU A 102 -9.47 -22.43 -3.11
CA GLU A 102 -10.47 -22.23 -2.06
C GLU A 102 -10.55 -20.77 -1.58
N GLY A 103 -9.75 -19.87 -2.15
CA GLY A 103 -9.71 -18.46 -1.76
C GLY A 103 -8.99 -18.21 -0.44
N ASN A 104 -8.15 -19.15 0.03
CA ASN A 104 -7.25 -18.93 1.17
C ASN A 104 -5.90 -18.41 0.69
N VAL A 105 -5.13 -17.76 1.57
CA VAL A 105 -3.75 -17.39 1.26
C VAL A 105 -2.93 -18.66 0.99
N ASP A 106 -2.20 -18.68 -0.14
CA ASP A 106 -1.25 -19.76 -0.43
C ASP A 106 0.02 -19.56 0.40
N VAL A 107 -0.04 -19.94 1.68
CA VAL A 107 1.05 -19.76 2.65
C VAL A 107 2.36 -20.41 2.17
N PRO A 108 2.40 -21.65 1.64
CA PRO A 108 3.62 -22.24 1.10
C PRO A 108 4.28 -21.41 -0.01
N LEU A 109 3.49 -20.94 -1.00
CA LEU A 109 4.02 -20.11 -2.08
C LEU A 109 4.45 -18.74 -1.56
N MET A 110 3.65 -18.11 -0.70
CA MET A 110 4.01 -16.84 -0.08
C MET A 110 5.33 -16.94 0.68
N GLN A 111 5.56 -18.00 1.47
CA GLN A 111 6.83 -18.22 2.15
C GLN A 111 8.01 -18.35 1.17
N LYS A 112 7.81 -19.06 0.05
CA LYS A 112 8.82 -19.21 -1.01
C LYS A 112 9.20 -17.85 -1.61
N LEU A 113 8.22 -16.99 -1.90
CA LEU A 113 8.43 -15.64 -2.43
C LEU A 113 9.06 -14.71 -1.39
N MET A 114 8.59 -14.74 -0.14
CA MET A 114 9.15 -13.99 0.98
C MET A 114 10.64 -14.29 1.19
N ASN A 115 11.07 -15.54 1.04
CA ASN A 115 12.49 -15.89 1.12
C ASN A 115 13.35 -15.24 0.01
N ALA A 116 12.75 -14.79 -1.09
CA ALA A 116 13.45 -14.14 -2.19
C ALA A 116 13.53 -12.60 -2.04
N VAL A 117 12.69 -11.97 -1.21
CA VAL A 117 12.57 -10.49 -1.16
C VAL A 117 13.80 -9.80 -0.56
N GLY A 118 14.53 -10.46 0.33
CA GLY A 118 15.65 -9.84 1.05
C GLY A 118 15.15 -8.77 2.03
N GLU A 119 15.73 -7.56 1.96
CA GLU A 119 15.38 -6.44 2.85
C GLU A 119 14.27 -5.53 2.28
N MET A 120 13.75 -5.85 1.10
CA MET A 120 12.65 -5.11 0.49
C MET A 120 11.37 -5.25 1.31
N SER A 121 10.64 -4.15 1.47
CA SER A 121 9.34 -4.18 2.12
C SER A 121 8.29 -4.86 1.23
N VAL A 122 7.30 -5.54 1.82
CA VAL A 122 6.29 -6.31 1.10
C VAL A 122 4.89 -5.78 1.38
N THR A 123 4.08 -5.64 0.33
CA THR A 123 2.65 -5.39 0.42
C THR A 123 1.88 -6.58 -0.15
N PHE A 124 0.95 -7.15 0.62
CA PHE A 124 -0.04 -8.08 0.09
C PHE A 124 -1.11 -7.30 -0.66
N HIS A 125 -1.19 -7.44 -1.98
CA HIS A 125 -2.10 -6.65 -2.81
C HIS A 125 -3.57 -7.09 -2.70
N ARG A 126 -4.42 -6.55 -3.57
CA ARG A 126 -5.89 -6.80 -3.62
C ARG A 126 -6.33 -8.25 -3.89
N ALA A 127 -5.43 -9.22 -4.02
CA ALA A 127 -5.79 -10.62 -3.76
C ALA A 127 -6.50 -10.78 -2.42
N PHE A 128 -6.20 -9.95 -1.42
CA PHE A 128 -6.89 -9.97 -0.14
C PHE A 128 -8.40 -9.77 -0.29
N ASP A 129 -8.80 -8.92 -1.24
CA ASP A 129 -10.22 -8.65 -1.52
C ASP A 129 -10.96 -9.86 -2.11
N MET A 130 -10.22 -10.88 -2.54
CA MET A 130 -10.73 -12.13 -3.10
C MET A 130 -10.61 -13.32 -2.13
N CYS A 131 -10.14 -13.10 -0.90
CA CYS A 131 -10.07 -14.15 0.11
C CYS A 131 -11.47 -14.56 0.60
N SER A 132 -11.67 -15.84 0.89
CA SER A 132 -12.95 -16.35 1.41
C SER A 132 -13.19 -15.96 2.87
N ASN A 133 -12.11 -15.84 3.66
CA ASN A 133 -12.14 -15.43 5.07
C ASN A 133 -11.09 -14.34 5.32
N PRO A 134 -11.46 -13.04 5.36
CA PRO A 134 -10.50 -11.95 5.51
C PRO A 134 -9.79 -11.92 6.86
N LYS A 135 -10.41 -12.42 7.94
CA LYS A 135 -9.81 -12.43 9.29
C LYS A 135 -8.70 -13.47 9.40
N GLU A 136 -8.96 -14.66 8.88
CA GLU A 136 -7.95 -15.72 8.81
C GLU A 136 -6.80 -15.34 7.86
N ALA A 137 -7.13 -14.79 6.69
CA ALA A 137 -6.13 -14.30 5.74
C ALA A 137 -5.22 -13.23 6.38
N LEU A 138 -5.77 -12.32 7.17
CA LEU A 138 -5.00 -11.29 7.87
C LEU A 138 -3.97 -11.92 8.82
N GLU A 139 -4.38 -12.88 9.66
CA GLU A 139 -3.46 -13.55 10.59
C GLU A 139 -2.36 -14.35 9.86
N GLN A 140 -2.71 -15.02 8.75
CA GLN A 140 -1.72 -15.71 7.91
C GLN A 140 -0.70 -14.74 7.32
N ILE A 141 -1.15 -13.59 6.81
CA ILE A 141 -0.31 -12.54 6.25
C ILE A 141 0.61 -11.91 7.32
N ILE A 142 0.09 -11.68 8.54
CA ILE A 142 0.89 -11.23 9.68
C ILE A 142 1.97 -12.27 10.02
N GLY A 143 1.61 -13.55 10.08
CA GLY A 143 2.56 -14.64 10.36
C GLY A 143 3.68 -14.78 9.33
N LEU A 144 3.46 -14.33 8.10
CA LEU A 144 4.46 -14.29 7.03
C LEU A 144 5.43 -13.09 7.14
N GLY A 145 5.20 -12.16 8.06
CA GLY A 145 6.03 -10.96 8.24
C GLY A 145 5.85 -9.92 7.15
N ILE A 146 4.66 -9.84 6.53
CA ILE A 146 4.34 -8.84 5.50
C ILE A 146 4.05 -7.49 6.17
N ASP A 147 4.51 -6.39 5.56
CA ASP A 147 4.39 -5.06 6.16
C ASP A 147 3.00 -4.44 6.01
N ARG A 148 2.30 -4.73 4.90
CA ARG A 148 1.04 -4.06 4.54
C ARG A 148 0.07 -4.95 3.80
N VAL A 149 -1.23 -4.68 3.96
CA VAL A 149 -2.31 -5.22 3.13
C VAL A 149 -2.98 -4.08 2.37
N LEU A 150 -2.98 -4.16 1.04
CA LEU A 150 -3.78 -3.28 0.18
C LEU A 150 -5.14 -3.92 -0.06
N THR A 151 -6.20 -3.25 0.39
CA THR A 151 -7.56 -3.81 0.37
C THR A 151 -8.62 -2.71 0.18
N SER A 152 -9.73 -3.06 -0.46
CA SER A 152 -10.95 -2.25 -0.52
C SER A 152 -11.98 -2.67 0.53
N GLY A 153 -11.59 -3.47 1.53
CA GLY A 153 -12.50 -4.09 2.48
C GLY A 153 -13.41 -5.12 1.82
N GLN A 154 -12.90 -5.89 0.85
CA GLN A 154 -13.64 -6.86 0.02
C GLN A 154 -14.86 -6.27 -0.72
N GLU A 155 -14.88 -4.95 -0.90
CA GLU A 155 -15.97 -4.21 -1.53
C GLU A 155 -15.55 -3.56 -2.85
N ALA A 156 -16.54 -3.10 -3.63
CA ALA A 156 -16.28 -2.45 -4.93
C ALA A 156 -15.43 -1.17 -4.82
N THR A 157 -15.44 -0.50 -3.67
CA THR A 157 -14.58 0.65 -3.34
C THR A 157 -14.22 0.61 -1.86
N ALA A 158 -13.07 1.18 -1.48
CA ALA A 158 -12.66 1.31 -0.08
C ALA A 158 -13.70 2.04 0.78
N GLU A 159 -14.39 3.04 0.21
CA GLU A 159 -15.44 3.77 0.93
C GLU A 159 -16.63 2.87 1.31
N LYS A 160 -17.01 1.91 0.45
CA LYS A 160 -18.03 0.92 0.79
C LYS A 160 -17.52 -0.10 1.81
N GLY A 161 -16.23 -0.45 1.72
CA GLY A 161 -15.57 -1.39 2.61
C GLY A 161 -15.15 -0.82 3.96
N ILE A 162 -15.50 0.42 4.31
CA ILE A 162 -15.17 1.04 5.60
C ILE A 162 -15.50 0.12 6.81
N PRO A 163 -16.67 -0.56 6.88
CA PRO A 163 -16.96 -1.44 8.01
C PRO A 163 -15.90 -2.53 8.20
N LEU A 164 -15.53 -3.25 7.14
CA LEU A 164 -14.52 -4.30 7.22
C LEU A 164 -13.12 -3.71 7.41
N LEU A 165 -12.78 -2.59 6.75
CA LEU A 165 -11.49 -1.92 6.94
C LEU A 165 -11.25 -1.56 8.41
N LYS A 166 -12.28 -1.07 9.09
CA LYS A 166 -12.22 -0.76 10.53
C LYS A 166 -11.96 -2.02 11.35
N GLU A 167 -12.70 -3.11 11.10
CA GLU A 167 -12.47 -4.39 11.78
C GLU A 167 -11.04 -4.90 11.54
N LEU A 168 -10.51 -4.77 10.32
CA LEU A 168 -9.15 -5.20 9.99
C LEU A 168 -8.08 -4.35 10.70
N VAL A 169 -8.29 -3.04 10.84
CA VAL A 169 -7.38 -2.17 11.61
C VAL A 169 -7.36 -2.56 13.08
N GLU A 170 -8.53 -2.81 13.66
CA GLU A 170 -8.66 -3.26 15.05
C GLU A 170 -7.99 -4.63 15.26
N LEU A 171 -8.22 -5.59 14.35
CA LEU A 171 -7.59 -6.91 14.40
C LEU A 171 -6.07 -6.82 14.18
N ALA A 172 -5.60 -5.99 13.25
CA ALA A 172 -4.18 -5.83 12.97
C ALA A 172 -3.42 -5.34 14.20
N ASP A 173 -4.03 -4.50 15.05
CA ASP A 173 -3.45 -4.00 16.31
C ASP A 173 -2.00 -3.50 16.16
N GLY A 174 -1.74 -2.77 15.05
CA GLY A 174 -0.42 -2.24 14.73
C GLY A 174 0.64 -3.26 14.28
N ARG A 175 0.32 -4.57 14.22
CA ARG A 175 1.23 -5.64 13.73
C ARG A 175 1.48 -5.56 12.22
N ILE A 176 0.52 -5.02 11.49
CA ILE A 176 0.57 -4.81 10.03
C ILE A 176 -0.19 -3.55 9.65
N ILE A 177 0.20 -2.90 8.56
CA ILE A 177 -0.50 -1.72 8.04
C ILE A 177 -1.66 -2.17 7.15
N ILE A 178 -2.88 -1.72 7.47
CA ILE A 178 -4.02 -1.80 6.55
C ILE A 178 -4.03 -0.54 5.68
N MET A 179 -3.91 -0.73 4.37
CA MET A 179 -3.84 0.35 3.38
C MET A 179 -5.08 0.32 2.48
N PRO A 180 -6.07 1.21 2.69
CA PRO A 180 -7.24 1.29 1.84
C PRO A 180 -6.87 1.64 0.41
N GLY A 181 -7.47 0.94 -0.55
CA GLY A 181 -7.34 1.20 -1.97
C GLY A 181 -8.60 0.85 -2.76
N CYS A 182 -8.58 1.14 -4.07
CA CYS A 182 -9.75 1.10 -4.97
C CYS A 182 -10.78 2.21 -4.69
N GLY A 183 -10.87 3.16 -5.63
CA GLY A 183 -11.84 4.28 -5.54
C GLY A 183 -11.46 5.39 -4.56
N VAL A 184 -10.34 5.27 -3.84
CA VAL A 184 -9.80 6.34 -2.98
C VAL A 184 -9.43 7.56 -3.84
N ASN A 185 -9.84 8.74 -3.40
CA ASN A 185 -9.58 10.03 -4.04
C ASN A 185 -9.74 11.17 -3.03
N ALA A 186 -9.45 12.41 -3.43
CA ALA A 186 -9.55 13.57 -2.54
C ALA A 186 -10.94 13.74 -1.89
N GLY A 187 -12.03 13.39 -2.59
CA GLY A 187 -13.39 13.53 -2.07
C GLY A 187 -13.76 12.55 -0.94
N ASN A 188 -13.04 11.43 -0.79
CA ASN A 188 -13.37 10.41 0.22
C ASN A 188 -12.21 9.99 1.13
N ILE A 189 -10.98 10.36 0.82
CA ILE A 189 -9.80 9.90 1.57
C ILE A 189 -9.81 10.29 3.05
N ARG A 190 -10.27 11.51 3.37
CA ARG A 190 -10.40 11.97 4.76
C ARG A 190 -11.41 11.14 5.54
N LYS A 191 -12.60 10.93 4.95
CA LYS A 191 -13.66 10.11 5.54
C LYS A 191 -13.17 8.70 5.85
N ILE A 192 -12.51 8.06 4.88
CA ILE A 192 -11.94 6.72 5.06
C ILE A 192 -10.93 6.74 6.21
N ALA A 193 -10.03 7.73 6.24
CA ALA A 193 -9.04 7.87 7.32
C ALA A 193 -9.67 8.02 8.71
N GLU A 194 -10.67 8.88 8.83
CA GLU A 194 -11.35 9.18 10.10
C GLU A 194 -12.18 8.00 10.61
N GLU A 195 -12.89 7.29 9.71
CA GLU A 195 -13.79 6.20 10.11
C GLU A 195 -13.07 4.86 10.35
N THR A 196 -11.92 4.64 9.72
CA THR A 196 -11.14 3.38 9.83
C THR A 196 -9.91 3.50 10.72
N GLY A 197 -9.37 4.70 10.91
CA GLY A 197 -8.11 4.91 11.64
C GLY A 197 -6.84 4.60 10.84
N THR A 198 -6.94 4.33 9.53
CA THR A 198 -5.77 4.05 8.68
C THR A 198 -4.89 5.27 8.46
N SER A 199 -3.62 5.04 8.15
CA SER A 199 -2.60 6.09 7.95
C SER A 199 -1.80 5.96 6.64
N GLU A 200 -1.94 4.86 5.89
CA GLU A 200 -1.41 4.73 4.54
C GLU A 200 -2.56 4.51 3.56
N PHE A 201 -2.52 5.16 2.40
CA PHE A 201 -3.59 5.11 1.40
C PHE A 201 -3.03 4.87 0.00
N HIS A 202 -3.76 4.12 -0.81
CA HIS A 202 -3.38 3.79 -2.18
C HIS A 202 -4.43 4.30 -3.18
N PHE A 203 -4.00 5.06 -4.19
CA PHE A 203 -4.87 5.40 -5.33
C PHE A 203 -4.09 5.73 -6.60
N SER A 204 -4.77 5.82 -7.74
CA SER A 204 -4.12 6.07 -9.03
C SER A 204 -3.89 7.54 -9.33
N GLY A 205 -4.81 8.42 -8.91
CA GLY A 205 -4.70 9.87 -9.12
C GLY A 205 -4.55 10.29 -10.59
N ARG A 206 -5.07 9.49 -11.55
CA ARG A 206 -4.83 9.70 -12.98
C ARG A 206 -5.80 10.69 -13.62
N SER A 207 -5.34 11.34 -14.68
CA SER A 207 -6.14 12.09 -15.66
C SER A 207 -5.75 11.65 -17.06
N SER A 208 -6.71 11.64 -17.99
CA SER A 208 -6.46 11.30 -19.38
C SER A 208 -5.88 12.50 -20.12
N VAL A 209 -4.77 12.28 -20.83
CA VAL A 209 -4.04 13.28 -21.60
C VAL A 209 -4.08 12.87 -23.07
N ASP A 210 -4.43 13.82 -23.94
CA ASP A 210 -4.49 13.58 -25.38
C ASP A 210 -3.09 13.41 -25.99
N SER A 211 -2.99 12.53 -26.98
CA SER A 211 -1.74 12.21 -27.66
C SER A 211 -1.30 13.36 -28.58
N GLY A 212 0.01 13.61 -28.62
CA GLY A 212 0.62 14.57 -29.56
C GLY A 212 0.60 14.12 -31.03
N MET A 213 0.04 12.95 -31.33
CA MET A 213 -0.11 12.46 -32.71
C MET A 213 -1.07 13.37 -33.50
N ILE A 214 -0.54 14.01 -34.55
CA ILE A 214 -1.28 14.90 -35.45
C ILE A 214 -2.20 14.08 -36.37
N TYR A 215 -1.70 13.01 -36.96
CA TYR A 215 -2.50 12.09 -37.77
C TYR A 215 -3.10 10.98 -36.88
N ARG A 216 -4.38 10.67 -37.09
CA ARG A 216 -5.10 9.62 -36.37
C ARG A 216 -5.89 8.74 -37.32
N ASN A 217 -5.69 7.43 -37.24
CA ASN A 217 -6.52 6.45 -37.92
C ASN A 217 -7.54 5.86 -36.94
N SER A 218 -8.79 6.29 -37.02
CA SER A 218 -9.88 5.83 -36.15
C SER A 218 -10.46 4.47 -36.53
N LYS A 219 -10.02 3.86 -37.63
CA LYS A 219 -10.53 2.57 -38.11
C LYS A 219 -9.85 1.36 -37.48
N VAL A 220 -8.74 1.56 -36.78
CA VAL A 220 -7.92 0.49 -36.21
C VAL A 220 -7.97 0.59 -34.69
N SER A 221 -8.15 -0.55 -34.03
CA SER A 221 -7.88 -0.71 -32.61
C SER A 221 -6.86 -1.84 -32.43
N MET A 222 -5.96 -1.67 -31.49
CA MET A 222 -4.89 -2.62 -31.20
C MET A 222 -5.37 -3.76 -30.29
N GLY A 223 -6.29 -3.47 -29.37
CA GLY A 223 -6.86 -4.44 -28.43
C GLY A 223 -8.08 -5.16 -28.98
N GLY A 224 -8.26 -6.44 -28.61
CA GLY A 224 -9.39 -7.25 -29.08
C GLY A 224 -10.66 -7.14 -28.22
N THR A 225 -10.51 -7.20 -26.89
CA THR A 225 -11.63 -7.35 -25.95
C THR A 225 -11.89 -6.11 -25.10
N VAL A 226 -10.88 -5.24 -24.92
CA VAL A 226 -10.97 -4.01 -24.14
C VAL A 226 -10.89 -2.82 -25.08
N LYS A 227 -11.83 -1.89 -24.96
CA LYS A 227 -11.78 -0.63 -25.71
C LYS A 227 -10.69 0.26 -25.11
N ILE A 228 -9.59 0.40 -25.84
CA ILE A 228 -8.50 1.31 -25.51
C ILE A 228 -8.60 2.52 -26.44
N GLU A 229 -8.66 3.72 -25.86
CA GLU A 229 -8.60 4.96 -26.62
C GLU A 229 -7.16 5.20 -27.06
N GLU A 230 -6.81 4.77 -28.28
CA GLU A 230 -5.42 4.67 -28.80
C GLU A 230 -4.63 5.99 -28.75
N TYR A 231 -5.32 7.12 -28.66
CA TYR A 231 -4.73 8.46 -28.61
C TYR A 231 -4.94 9.16 -27.27
N LEU A 232 -5.39 8.45 -26.24
CA LEU A 232 -5.41 8.95 -24.86
C LEU A 232 -4.41 8.19 -24.01
N LYS A 233 -3.69 8.92 -23.16
CA LYS A 233 -2.78 8.35 -22.17
C LYS A 233 -3.24 8.77 -20.79
N ASP A 234 -3.52 7.81 -19.93
CA ASP A 234 -3.74 8.11 -18.52
C ASP A 234 -2.38 8.33 -17.84
N VAL A 235 -2.24 9.47 -17.17
CA VAL A 235 -1.02 9.82 -16.45
C VAL A 235 -1.41 10.31 -15.05
N THR A 236 -0.58 10.04 -14.04
CA THR A 236 -0.77 10.63 -12.71
C THR A 236 -0.88 12.15 -12.82
N ASP A 237 -1.91 12.70 -12.19
CA ASP A 237 -2.22 14.11 -12.14
C ASP A 237 -1.72 14.68 -10.80
N PRO A 238 -0.68 15.54 -10.82
CA PRO A 238 -0.14 16.13 -9.60
C PRO A 238 -1.17 16.87 -8.74
N ASP A 239 -2.19 17.48 -9.35
CA ASP A 239 -3.16 18.28 -8.61
C ASP A 239 -4.14 17.39 -7.85
N LYS A 240 -4.52 16.23 -8.42
CA LYS A 240 -5.29 15.20 -7.70
C LYS A 240 -4.51 14.63 -6.52
N VAL A 241 -3.20 14.43 -6.68
CA VAL A 241 -2.33 13.95 -5.59
C VAL A 241 -2.23 14.99 -4.47
N LYS A 242 -1.96 16.27 -4.82
CA LYS A 242 -1.91 17.37 -3.85
C LYS A 242 -3.24 17.58 -3.14
N ALA A 243 -4.37 17.49 -3.84
CA ALA A 243 -5.69 17.61 -3.22
C ALA A 243 -5.91 16.53 -2.16
N ALA A 244 -5.55 15.28 -2.44
CA ALA A 244 -5.65 14.20 -1.46
C ALA A 244 -4.71 14.40 -0.26
N LEU A 245 -3.48 14.89 -0.49
CA LEU A 245 -2.55 15.24 0.58
C LEU A 245 -3.10 16.36 1.48
N SER A 246 -3.74 17.37 0.91
CA SER A 246 -4.36 18.46 1.67
C SER A 246 -5.48 17.95 2.58
N GLU A 247 -6.33 17.04 2.08
CA GLU A 247 -7.41 16.45 2.88
C GLU A 247 -6.89 15.62 4.06
N LEU A 248 -5.80 14.88 3.85
CA LEU A 248 -5.14 14.15 4.93
C LEU A 248 -4.40 15.07 5.92
N ALA A 249 -3.83 16.19 5.46
CA ALA A 249 -3.20 17.16 6.35
C ALA A 249 -4.20 17.78 7.34
N LEU A 250 -5.42 18.10 6.88
CA LEU A 250 -6.51 18.56 7.75
C LEU A 250 -6.87 17.53 8.82
N LYS A 251 -6.93 16.25 8.44
CA LYS A 251 -7.15 15.13 9.38
C LYS A 251 -6.03 15.04 10.42
N ASP A 252 -4.78 15.05 9.98
CA ASP A 252 -3.61 14.94 10.87
C ASP A 252 -3.54 16.13 11.86
N GLU A 253 -3.96 17.33 11.44
CA GLU A 253 -4.08 18.50 12.32
C GLU A 253 -5.20 18.34 13.36
N ASN A 254 -6.36 17.83 12.94
CA ASN A 254 -7.49 17.53 13.83
C ASN A 254 -7.12 16.51 14.90
N ASP A 255 -6.44 15.42 14.52
CA ASP A 255 -5.95 14.39 15.45
C ASP A 255 -5.01 14.97 16.51
N LYS A 256 -4.05 15.81 16.08
CA LYS A 256 -3.11 16.48 16.99
C LYS A 256 -3.82 17.44 17.94
N ALA A 257 -4.86 18.13 17.48
CA ALA A 257 -5.66 19.02 18.32
C ALA A 257 -6.45 18.22 19.38
N LEU A 258 -7.02 17.09 19.00
CA LEU A 258 -7.73 16.17 19.91
C LEU A 258 -6.78 15.54 20.93
N GLU A 259 -5.61 15.05 20.52
CA GLU A 259 -4.58 14.52 21.44
C GLU A 259 -4.15 15.58 22.47
N LYS A 260 -3.94 16.83 22.04
CA LYS A 260 -3.60 17.95 22.95
C LYS A 260 -4.73 18.25 23.93
N LYS A 261 -5.98 18.27 23.47
CA LYS A 261 -7.16 18.52 24.31
C LYS A 261 -7.36 17.41 25.34
N ASN A 262 -7.21 16.15 24.95
CA ASN A 262 -7.34 15.01 25.86
C ASN A 262 -6.23 14.98 26.92
N LYS A 263 -5.00 15.34 26.56
CA LYS A 263 -3.89 15.52 27.53
C LYS A 263 -4.14 16.67 28.51
N SER A 264 -4.75 17.77 28.04
CA SER A 264 -5.12 18.92 28.88
C SER A 264 -6.26 18.59 29.86
N LEU A 265 -7.23 17.77 29.44
CA LEU A 265 -8.38 17.36 30.25
C LEU A 265 -8.05 16.26 31.29
N ASN A 266 -6.92 15.54 31.14
CA ASN A 266 -6.51 14.47 32.04
C ASN A 266 -5.03 14.60 32.46
N PRO A 267 -4.66 15.55 33.35
CA PRO A 267 -3.26 15.83 33.70
C PRO A 267 -2.58 14.73 34.55
N LYS A 268 -3.36 13.79 35.10
CA LYS A 268 -2.89 12.80 36.08
C LYS A 268 -2.64 11.43 35.43
N LYS A 269 -1.51 11.29 34.73
CA LYS A 269 -0.85 9.98 34.52
C LYS A 269 0.66 10.05 34.22
N SER A 270 1.33 11.16 34.58
CA SER A 270 2.77 11.32 34.31
C SER A 270 3.60 11.88 35.48
N LYS A 271 3.18 11.70 36.73
CA LYS A 271 4.03 11.93 37.91
C LYS A 271 3.62 11.02 39.07
N LYS A 272 4.33 9.90 39.24
CA LYS A 272 4.71 9.30 40.54
C LYS A 272 5.48 7.99 40.26
N GLU A 273 6.77 8.14 40.01
CA GLU A 273 7.82 7.19 40.37
C GLU A 273 8.99 8.11 40.71
N ASP A 274 9.14 8.40 42.00
CA ASP A 274 10.34 8.84 42.72
C ASP A 274 9.89 9.13 44.16
N ASP A 275 10.71 8.71 45.12
CA ASP A 275 10.56 8.73 46.59
C ASP A 275 9.80 7.55 47.23
N TRP A 276 10.55 6.47 47.46
CA TRP A 276 10.55 5.77 48.74
C TRP A 276 12.00 5.72 49.22
N ASP A 277 12.37 6.72 50.04
CA ASP A 277 13.36 6.55 51.10
C ASP A 277 12.76 5.59 52.12
N ASP A 278 13.41 4.45 52.34
CA ASP A 278 13.27 3.67 53.58
C ASP A 278 14.67 3.54 54.17
N ASP A 279 14.95 4.43 55.12
CA ASP A 279 15.99 4.28 56.13
C ASP A 279 15.61 3.13 57.09
N ASP A 280 16.67 2.46 57.56
CA ASP A 280 16.79 1.65 58.77
C ASP A 280 15.98 0.34 58.87
N ASP A 281 16.72 -0.78 58.90
CA ASP A 281 16.92 -1.47 60.18
C ASP A 281 18.08 -2.48 60.09
N ASP A 282 18.96 -2.34 61.07
CA ASP A 282 20.01 -3.27 61.49
C ASP A 282 19.53 -4.73 61.51
N LEU A 283 20.43 -5.67 61.20
CA LEU A 283 20.63 -6.88 62.02
C LEU A 283 21.95 -7.56 61.63
N ASP A 284 22.93 -7.36 62.51
CA ASP A 284 24.11 -8.19 62.69
C ASP A 284 23.76 -9.64 63.05
N ASP A 285 24.78 -10.49 62.83
CA ASP A 285 25.09 -11.77 63.47
C ASP A 285 24.64 -13.11 62.87
N ASP A 286 25.69 -13.83 62.45
CA ASP A 286 26.07 -15.21 62.83
C ASP A 286 25.88 -16.39 61.84
N LYS A 287 27.06 -16.81 61.33
CA LYS A 287 27.57 -18.14 60.93
C LYS A 287 27.73 -18.48 59.45
#